data_AF-A0A7Y2GK60-F1
#
_entry.id   AF-A0A7Y2GK60-F1
#
_cell.length_a   1.000
_cell.length_b   1.000
_cell.length_c   1.000
_cell.angle_alpha   90.00
_cell.angle_beta   90.00
_cell.angle_gamma   90.00
#
_symmetry.space_group_name_H-M   'P 1'
#
loop_
_entity.id
_entity.type
_entity.pdbx_description
1 polymer ?
#
loop_
_entity_poly.entity_id
_entity_poly.type
_entity_poly.pdbx_seq_one_letter_code
_entity_poly.pdbx_strand_id
1 'polypeptide(L)'
;MSRAVLLAFAMVAAMIVVGAVLTADDEATPAERQLGAAIASDLLDEEPGRPPTPYEPTAAGCIGAQVVARVGIDRLTEIGLTPEAISRIGFRPHELSLTPDERISVVDAMEACVDLLEVAVLSLSPTGGQAARACVRGALGPDGARSLWEWRVGPIEVAQPDGLPAKLELVDDCLG
;
A
#
# COMPACT_ATOMS: atom_id res chain seq x y z
N MET A 1 -0.11 5.61 -21.86
CA MET A 1 -0.59 5.95 -20.50
C MET A 1 -1.57 7.09 -20.60
N SER A 2 -2.85 6.80 -20.36
CA SER A 2 -3.89 7.83 -20.34
C SER A 2 -3.74 8.73 -19.10
N ARG A 3 -4.18 9.99 -19.19
CA ARG A 3 -4.12 10.96 -18.07
C ARG A 3 -4.83 10.45 -16.81
N ALA A 4 -5.80 9.54 -16.95
CA ALA A 4 -6.54 8.90 -15.87
C ALA A 4 -5.66 8.03 -14.96
N VAL A 5 -4.77 7.21 -15.53
CA VAL A 5 -3.80 6.40 -14.75
C VAL A 5 -2.87 7.31 -13.96
N LEU A 6 -2.32 8.35 -14.60
CA LEU A 6 -1.45 9.35 -13.96
C LEU A 6 -2.16 10.15 -12.85
N LEU A 7 -3.47 10.39 -12.97
CA LEU A 7 -4.28 11.06 -11.95
C LEU A 7 -4.67 10.13 -10.80
N ALA A 8 -4.92 8.85 -11.07
CA ALA A 8 -5.15 7.83 -10.03
C ALA A 8 -3.90 7.64 -9.14
N PHE A 9 -2.69 7.79 -9.70
CA PHE A 9 -1.43 7.75 -8.95
C PHE A 9 -1.28 8.84 -7.87
N ALA A 10 -2.08 9.92 -7.94
CA ALA A 10 -2.05 11.03 -6.99
C ALA A 10 -3.18 10.99 -5.93
N MET A 11 -4.10 10.02 -6.00
CA MET A 11 -5.38 10.11 -5.28
C MET A 11 -5.80 8.77 -4.65
N VAL A 12 -4.89 8.13 -3.91
CA VAL A 12 -5.15 6.84 -3.25
C VAL A 12 -5.23 7.01 -1.73
N ALA A 13 -6.22 7.78 -1.29
CA ALA A 13 -6.65 7.76 0.11
C ALA A 13 -7.53 6.51 0.32
N ALA A 14 -6.82 5.41 0.57
CA ALA A 14 -7.19 4.18 1.27
C ALA A 14 -8.70 3.87 1.39
N MET A 15 -9.16 2.82 0.72
CA MET A 15 -10.23 1.98 1.27
C MET A 15 -9.62 0.62 1.53
N ILE A 16 -9.34 0.35 2.80
CA ILE A 16 -8.72 -0.90 3.21
C ILE A 16 -9.81 -1.89 3.63
N VAL A 17 -9.94 -2.99 2.88
CA VAL A 17 -10.78 -4.14 3.25
C VAL A 17 -9.88 -5.18 3.94
N VAL A 18 -10.09 -5.36 5.25
CA VAL A 18 -9.29 -6.25 6.10
C VAL A 18 -9.93 -7.64 6.20
N GLY A 19 -9.16 -8.68 5.90
CA GLY A 19 -9.36 -10.03 6.44
C GLY A 19 -8.50 -10.17 7.70
N ALA A 20 -9.14 -10.25 8.87
CA ALA A 20 -8.43 -10.21 10.15
C ALA A 20 -7.58 -11.49 10.38
N VAL A 21 -6.25 -11.34 10.41
CA VAL A 21 -5.33 -12.31 11.02
C VAL A 21 -4.43 -11.56 12.01
N LEU A 22 -4.85 -11.52 13.27
CA LEU A 22 -4.07 -10.96 14.38
C LEU A 22 -3.22 -12.06 15.01
N THR A 23 -1.99 -12.25 14.54
CA THR A 23 -0.96 -13.05 15.24
C THR A 23 0.42 -12.43 15.03
N ALA A 24 0.74 -11.31 15.69
CA ALA A 24 2.11 -10.78 15.70
C ALA A 24 2.52 -9.99 16.96
N ASP A 25 1.68 -9.86 17.98
CA ASP A 25 1.86 -8.78 18.98
C ASP A 25 2.70 -9.14 20.23
N ASP A 26 3.02 -10.41 20.51
CA ASP A 26 3.61 -10.76 21.81
C ASP A 26 5.15 -10.59 21.94
N GLU A 27 5.90 -10.43 20.84
CA GLU A 27 7.38 -10.37 20.89
C GLU A 27 8.00 -9.01 20.51
N ALA A 28 7.19 -8.01 20.13
CA ALA A 28 7.71 -6.73 19.64
C ALA A 28 8.30 -5.85 20.75
N THR A 29 9.51 -5.36 20.53
CA THR A 29 10.18 -4.37 21.38
C THR A 29 9.41 -3.04 21.43
N PRO A 30 9.61 -2.20 22.46
CA PRO A 30 8.99 -0.88 22.51
C PRO A 30 9.30 0.00 21.29
N ALA A 31 10.52 -0.10 20.76
CA ALA A 31 10.96 0.67 19.60
C ALA A 31 10.24 0.19 18.31
N GLU A 32 10.09 -1.13 18.14
CA GLU A 32 9.34 -1.71 17.00
C GLU A 32 7.88 -1.28 17.02
N ARG A 33 7.24 -1.32 18.20
CA ARG A 33 5.86 -0.84 18.37
C ARG A 33 5.74 0.65 18.07
N GLN A 34 6.71 1.47 18.48
CA GLN A 34 6.70 2.90 18.21
C GLN A 34 6.84 3.20 16.71
N LEU A 35 7.76 2.53 16.01
CA LEU A 35 7.95 2.71 14.58
C LEU A 35 6.74 2.20 13.78
N GLY A 36 6.22 1.03 14.14
CA GLY A 36 5.01 0.48 13.52
C GLY A 36 3.80 1.40 13.70
N ALA A 37 3.63 1.99 14.89
CA ALA A 37 2.58 2.98 15.14
C ALA A 37 2.78 4.27 14.34
N ALA A 38 4.02 4.71 14.11
CA ALA A 38 4.30 5.88 13.29
C ALA A 38 3.93 5.63 11.82
N ILE A 39 4.29 4.46 11.27
CA ILE A 39 3.88 4.05 9.91
C ILE A 39 2.36 3.98 9.82
N ALA A 40 1.71 3.36 10.80
CA ALA A 40 0.25 3.25 10.85
C ALA A 40 -0.42 4.64 10.89
N SER A 41 0.10 5.56 11.70
CA SER A 41 -0.43 6.92 11.81
C SER A 41 -0.33 7.66 10.49
N ASP A 42 0.80 7.55 9.79
CA ASP A 42 0.99 8.19 8.48
C ASP A 42 0.03 7.61 7.43
N LEU A 43 -0.16 6.28 7.42
CA LEU A 43 -1.13 5.62 6.53
C LEU A 43 -2.59 6.04 6.81
N LEU A 44 -2.88 6.54 8.01
CA LEU A 44 -4.21 7.03 8.41
C LEU A 44 -4.39 8.53 8.17
N ASP A 45 -3.30 9.30 8.03
CA ASP A 45 -3.34 10.76 7.97
C ASP A 45 -3.79 11.32 6.59
N GLU A 46 -4.36 10.50 5.71
CA GLU A 46 -4.86 10.96 4.41
C GLU A 46 -6.36 11.34 4.39
N GLU A 47 -6.57 12.61 4.02
CA GLU A 47 -7.78 13.40 3.71
C GLU A 47 -8.49 14.16 4.86
N PRO A 48 -8.21 15.48 5.02
CA PRO A 48 -8.99 16.34 5.92
C PRO A 48 -10.47 16.37 5.50
N GLY A 49 -11.33 15.88 6.38
CA GLY A 49 -12.80 15.91 6.22
C GLY A 49 -13.45 14.55 5.95
N ARG A 50 -12.68 13.48 5.79
CA ARG A 50 -13.23 12.12 5.69
C ARG A 50 -13.28 11.46 7.06
N PRO A 51 -14.45 10.98 7.53
CA PRO A 51 -14.52 10.23 8.76
C PRO A 51 -13.81 8.87 8.59
N PRO A 52 -12.93 8.47 9.52
CA PRO A 52 -12.28 7.17 9.44
C PRO A 52 -13.33 6.07 9.52
N THR A 53 -13.18 5.04 8.72
CA THR A 53 -13.96 3.81 8.87
C THR A 53 -13.48 3.05 10.09
N PRO A 54 -14.33 2.25 10.76
CA PRO A 54 -13.92 1.45 11.91
C PRO A 54 -12.78 0.46 11.63
N TYR A 55 -12.51 0.16 10.36
CA TYR A 55 -11.56 -0.85 9.91
C TYR A 55 -10.21 -0.28 9.45
N GLU A 56 -10.15 1.01 9.10
CA GLU A 56 -8.92 1.69 8.69
C GLU A 56 -7.85 1.66 9.81
N PRO A 57 -8.16 1.96 11.09
CA PRO A 57 -7.16 1.91 12.16
C PRO A 57 -6.55 0.52 12.39
N THR A 58 -7.36 -0.54 12.23
CA THR A 58 -6.89 -1.93 12.39
C THR A 58 -5.95 -2.36 11.27
N ALA A 59 -6.21 -1.89 10.04
CA ALA A 59 -5.38 -2.25 8.90
C ALA A 59 -4.05 -1.50 8.90
N ALA A 60 -4.08 -0.19 9.15
CA ALA A 60 -2.87 0.61 9.22
C ALA A 60 -1.95 0.12 10.36
N GLY A 61 -2.53 -0.20 11.52
CA GLY A 61 -1.80 -0.84 12.63
C GLY A 61 -1.16 -2.17 12.23
N CYS A 62 -1.91 -3.03 11.53
CA CYS A 62 -1.39 -4.29 11.00
C CYS A 62 -0.21 -4.08 10.02
N ILE A 63 -0.36 -3.17 9.05
CA ILE A 63 0.67 -2.88 8.04
C ILE A 63 1.93 -2.37 8.72
N GLY A 64 1.80 -1.39 9.63
CA GLY A 64 2.94 -0.83 10.35
C GLY A 64 3.70 -1.91 11.14
N ALA A 65 2.98 -2.78 11.84
CA ALA A 65 3.59 -3.90 12.56
C ALA A 65 4.28 -4.90 11.62
N GLN A 66 3.64 -5.28 10.51
CA GLN A 66 4.18 -6.25 9.55
C GLN A 66 5.40 -5.72 8.79
N VAL A 67 5.43 -4.43 8.45
CA VAL A 67 6.60 -3.78 7.81
C VAL A 67 7.80 -3.86 8.75
N VAL A 68 7.63 -3.49 10.02
CA VAL A 68 8.70 -3.56 11.02
C VAL A 68 9.15 -5.00 11.26
N ALA A 69 8.21 -5.94 11.39
CA ALA A 69 8.53 -7.35 11.63
C ALA A 69 9.30 -8.01 10.47
N ARG A 70 9.02 -7.61 9.21
CA ARG A 70 9.63 -8.23 8.03
C ARG A 70 10.92 -7.56 7.58
N VAL A 71 11.00 -6.23 7.65
CA VAL A 71 12.21 -5.48 7.25
C VAL A 71 13.20 -5.36 8.40
N GLY A 72 12.70 -5.27 9.64
CA GLY A 72 13.50 -5.10 10.84
C GLY A 72 13.74 -3.64 11.20
N ILE A 73 13.62 -3.30 12.49
CA ILE A 73 13.79 -1.92 12.99
C ILE A 73 15.18 -1.36 12.73
N ASP A 74 16.23 -2.17 12.90
CA ASP A 74 17.61 -1.72 12.70
C ASP A 74 17.83 -1.28 11.25
N ARG A 75 17.28 -2.06 10.31
CA ARG A 75 17.38 -1.78 8.89
C ARG A 75 16.56 -0.55 8.48
N LEU A 76 15.33 -0.44 8.99
CA LEU A 76 14.49 0.74 8.76
C LEU A 76 15.14 2.02 9.33
N THR A 77 15.76 1.92 10.50
CA THR A 77 16.48 3.05 11.11
C THR A 77 17.73 3.42 10.31
N GLU A 78 18.48 2.43 9.81
CA GLU A 78 19.67 2.63 8.97
C GLU A 78 19.36 3.44 7.70
N ILE A 79 18.22 3.17 7.07
CA ILE A 79 17.76 3.92 5.88
C ILE A 79 17.04 5.23 6.24
N GLY A 80 17.13 5.66 7.51
CA GLY A 80 16.61 6.94 7.99
C GLY A 80 15.12 6.93 8.34
N LEU A 81 14.46 5.76 8.32
CA LEU A 81 13.06 5.65 8.69
C LEU A 81 12.94 5.56 10.23
N THR A 82 12.58 6.70 10.82
CA THR A 82 12.33 6.87 12.26
C THR A 82 10.95 7.50 12.47
N PRO A 83 10.33 7.40 13.67
CA PRO A 83 9.07 8.09 13.96
C PRO A 83 9.14 9.59 13.66
N GLU A 84 10.26 10.23 13.99
CA GLU A 84 10.50 11.67 13.75
C GLU A 84 10.70 11.98 12.25
N ALA A 85 11.21 11.04 11.46
CA ALA A 85 11.27 11.21 10.01
C ALA A 85 9.87 11.08 9.40
N ILE A 86 9.13 10.02 9.75
CA ILE A 86 7.78 9.77 9.23
C ILE A 86 6.87 10.97 9.48
N SER A 87 6.85 11.53 10.69
CA SER A 87 6.04 12.72 11.00
C SER A 87 6.41 13.98 10.18
N ARG A 88 7.59 14.03 9.54
CA ARG A 88 8.04 15.17 8.73
C ARG A 88 7.89 14.96 7.23
N ILE A 89 8.17 13.75 6.73
CA ILE A 89 8.23 13.47 5.29
C ILE A 89 7.24 12.39 4.82
N GLY A 90 6.57 11.74 5.77
CA GLY A 90 5.68 10.61 5.55
C GLY A 90 6.39 9.28 5.32
N PHE A 91 5.63 8.20 5.31
CA PHE A 91 6.08 6.87 4.95
C PHE A 91 5.98 6.69 3.43
N ARG A 92 7.13 6.82 2.75
CA ARG A 92 7.21 6.74 1.28
C ARG A 92 8.17 5.64 0.83
N PRO A 93 7.73 4.37 0.79
CA PRO A 93 8.61 3.22 0.49
C PRO A 93 9.42 3.36 -0.80
N HIS A 94 8.87 3.99 -1.83
CA HIS A 94 9.52 4.21 -3.12
C HIS A 94 10.67 5.24 -3.09
N GLU A 95 10.71 6.09 -2.07
CA GLU A 95 11.79 7.05 -1.83
C GLU A 95 12.88 6.49 -0.89
N LEU A 96 12.63 5.32 -0.29
CA LEU A 96 13.55 4.66 0.61
C LEU A 96 14.57 3.80 -0.15
N SER A 97 15.80 3.75 0.36
CA SER A 97 16.89 2.90 -0.15
C SER A 97 16.70 1.42 0.22
N LEU A 98 15.55 0.85 -0.12
CA LEU A 98 15.21 -0.56 0.10
C LEU A 98 15.81 -1.45 -1.00
N THR A 99 16.29 -2.62 -0.62
CA THR A 99 16.67 -3.68 -1.57
C THR A 99 15.43 -4.27 -2.26
N PRO A 100 15.58 -4.98 -3.39
CA PRO A 100 14.44 -5.66 -4.04
C PRO A 100 13.66 -6.58 -3.09
N ASP A 101 14.35 -7.36 -2.26
CA ASP A 101 13.72 -8.31 -1.33
C ASP A 101 13.00 -7.58 -0.19
N GLU A 102 13.55 -6.47 0.30
CA GLU A 102 12.90 -5.62 1.31
C GLU A 102 11.62 -4.99 0.76
N ARG A 103 11.59 -4.60 -0.52
CA ARG A 103 10.37 -4.08 -1.17
C ARG A 103 9.29 -5.14 -1.31
N ILE A 104 9.67 -6.36 -1.70
CA ILE A 104 8.76 -7.50 -1.72
C ILE A 104 8.20 -7.74 -0.31
N SER A 105 9.05 -7.65 0.71
CA SER A 105 8.66 -7.80 2.11
C SER A 105 7.65 -6.74 2.57
N VAL A 106 7.75 -5.50 2.08
CA VAL A 106 6.75 -4.43 2.32
C VAL A 106 5.43 -4.77 1.62
N VAL A 107 5.43 -5.27 0.39
CA VAL A 107 4.19 -5.68 -0.29
C VAL A 107 3.55 -6.88 0.41
N ASP A 108 4.34 -7.86 0.82
CA ASP A 108 3.85 -9.00 1.61
C ASP A 108 3.28 -8.57 2.96
N ALA A 109 3.86 -7.54 3.59
CA ALA A 109 3.33 -6.94 4.81
C ALA A 109 1.94 -6.36 4.58
N MET A 110 1.74 -5.67 3.45
CA MET A 110 0.45 -5.11 3.07
C MET A 110 -0.55 -6.23 2.77
N GLU A 111 -0.18 -7.22 1.97
CA GLU A 111 -1.05 -8.36 1.61
C GLU A 111 -1.47 -9.19 2.82
N ALA A 112 -0.63 -9.30 3.85
CA ALA A 112 -0.98 -9.97 5.10
C ALA A 112 -2.11 -9.27 5.87
N CYS A 113 -2.36 -7.99 5.59
CA CYS A 113 -3.30 -7.15 6.33
C CYS A 113 -4.54 -6.76 5.50
N VAL A 114 -4.42 -6.73 4.18
CA VAL A 114 -5.44 -6.15 3.29
C VAL A 114 -5.57 -6.97 2.00
N ASP A 115 -6.76 -6.95 1.40
CA ASP A 115 -6.92 -7.43 0.04
C ASP A 115 -6.35 -6.40 -0.95
N LEU A 116 -5.12 -6.64 -1.43
CA LEU A 116 -4.42 -5.75 -2.36
C LEU A 116 -5.21 -5.47 -3.64
N LEU A 117 -5.98 -6.44 -4.13
CA LEU A 117 -6.84 -6.27 -5.31
C LEU A 117 -7.99 -5.34 -5.00
N GLU A 118 -8.62 -5.48 -3.83
CA GLU A 118 -9.69 -4.58 -3.42
C GLU A 118 -9.19 -3.16 -3.22
N VAL A 119 -8.04 -2.99 -2.57
CA VAL A 119 -7.42 -1.66 -2.42
C VAL A 119 -7.08 -1.08 -3.80
N ALA A 120 -6.54 -1.88 -4.72
CA ALA A 120 -6.23 -1.43 -6.08
C ALA A 120 -7.49 -1.04 -6.88
N VAL A 121 -8.59 -1.79 -6.77
CA VAL A 121 -9.86 -1.47 -7.43
C VAL A 121 -10.44 -0.16 -6.92
N LEU A 122 -10.38 0.07 -5.61
CA LEU A 122 -10.90 1.30 -4.98
C LEU A 122 -10.02 2.50 -5.30
N SER A 123 -8.71 2.29 -5.40
CA SER A 123 -7.72 3.26 -5.86
C SER A 123 -7.93 3.70 -7.31
N LEU A 124 -8.13 2.74 -8.22
CA LEU A 124 -8.28 3.00 -9.66
C LEU A 124 -9.69 3.47 -10.03
N SER A 125 -10.68 3.20 -9.19
CA SER A 125 -12.09 3.54 -9.44
C SER A 125 -12.78 4.15 -8.20
N PRO A 126 -12.28 5.28 -7.68
CA PRO A 126 -12.76 5.86 -6.42
C PRO A 126 -14.23 6.28 -6.53
N THR A 127 -14.60 6.89 -7.65
CA THR A 127 -15.97 7.35 -7.95
C THR A 127 -16.77 6.39 -8.82
N GLY A 128 -16.16 5.28 -9.27
CA GLY A 128 -16.80 4.33 -10.16
C GLY A 128 -17.92 3.54 -9.47
N GLY A 129 -19.00 3.31 -10.22
CA GLY A 129 -20.09 2.44 -9.78
C GLY A 129 -19.67 0.96 -9.70
N GLN A 130 -20.56 0.11 -9.18
CA GLN A 130 -20.28 -1.32 -9.00
C GLN A 130 -19.84 -2.03 -10.28
N ALA A 131 -20.39 -1.63 -11.44
CA ALA A 131 -20.01 -2.18 -12.74
C ALA A 131 -18.55 -1.86 -13.12
N ALA A 132 -18.11 -0.62 -12.93
CA ALA A 132 -16.73 -0.21 -13.20
C ALA A 132 -15.75 -0.94 -12.26
N ARG A 133 -16.07 -1.01 -10.97
CA ARG A 133 -15.26 -1.75 -9.98
C ARG A 133 -15.15 -3.24 -10.29
N ALA A 134 -16.23 -3.88 -10.72
CA ALA A 134 -16.21 -5.28 -11.13
C ALA A 134 -15.36 -5.51 -12.39
N CYS A 135 -15.43 -4.57 -13.35
CA CYS A 135 -14.60 -4.60 -14.55
C CYS A 135 -13.10 -4.48 -14.20
N VAL A 136 -12.74 -3.45 -13.42
CA VAL A 136 -11.36 -3.23 -12.96
C VAL A 136 -10.83 -4.44 -12.20
N ARG A 137 -11.65 -5.03 -11.31
CA ARG A 137 -11.27 -6.24 -10.56
C ARG A 137 -10.94 -7.41 -11.49
N GLY A 138 -11.75 -7.62 -12.54
CA GLY A 138 -11.53 -8.67 -13.53
C GLY A 138 -10.32 -8.43 -14.45
N ALA A 139 -10.11 -7.17 -14.87
CA ALA A 139 -8.98 -6.78 -15.71
C ALA A 139 -7.64 -6.93 -14.98
N LEU A 140 -7.59 -6.46 -13.72
CA LEU A 140 -6.38 -6.47 -12.92
C LEU A 140 -6.06 -7.88 -12.40
N GLY A 141 -7.02 -8.49 -11.71
CA GLY A 141 -6.85 -9.76 -10.98
C GLY A 141 -5.84 -9.67 -9.82
N PRO A 142 -5.72 -10.72 -9.00
CA PRO A 142 -4.82 -10.72 -7.83
C PRO A 142 -3.36 -10.47 -8.19
N ASP A 143 -2.84 -11.18 -9.20
CA ASP A 143 -1.45 -11.04 -9.65
C ASP A 143 -1.17 -9.63 -10.18
N GLY A 144 -2.11 -9.05 -10.92
CA GLY A 144 -1.97 -7.69 -11.44
C GLY A 144 -1.97 -6.65 -10.33
N ALA A 145 -2.79 -6.85 -9.29
CA ALA A 145 -2.80 -5.98 -8.14
C ALA A 145 -1.49 -6.06 -7.37
N ARG A 146 -0.98 -7.28 -7.13
CA ARG A 146 0.32 -7.47 -6.50
C ARG A 146 1.44 -6.80 -7.31
N SER A 147 1.50 -7.03 -8.62
CA SER A 147 2.49 -6.37 -9.50
C SER A 147 2.36 -4.84 -9.49
N LEU A 148 1.14 -4.30 -9.40
CA LEU A 148 0.92 -2.87 -9.26
C LEU A 148 1.52 -2.32 -7.95
N TRP A 149 1.34 -3.03 -6.84
CA TRP A 149 1.91 -2.65 -5.55
C TRP A 149 3.43 -2.81 -5.48
N GLU A 150 3.98 -3.88 -6.05
CA GLU A 150 5.43 -4.08 -6.21
C GLU A 150 6.06 -2.95 -7.03
N TRP A 151 5.40 -2.55 -8.13
CA TRP A 151 5.85 -1.41 -8.92
C TRP A 151 5.76 -0.10 -8.13
N ARG A 152 4.70 0.10 -7.33
CA ARG A 152 4.51 1.31 -6.51
C ARG A 152 5.48 1.45 -5.34
N VAL A 153 5.90 0.33 -4.75
CA VAL A 153 6.94 0.29 -3.71
C VAL A 153 8.34 0.36 -4.33
N GLY A 154 8.47 -0.02 -5.61
CA GLY A 154 9.69 0.05 -6.41
C GLY A 154 10.22 1.47 -6.65
N PRO A 155 11.53 1.60 -6.97
CA PRO A 155 12.05 2.82 -7.58
C PRO A 155 11.30 3.09 -8.89
N ILE A 156 10.98 4.36 -9.15
CA ILE A 156 10.31 4.81 -10.39
C ILE A 156 11.09 4.38 -11.66
N GLU A 157 12.39 4.13 -11.51
CA GLU A 157 13.32 3.73 -12.57
C GLU A 157 13.24 2.24 -12.93
N VAL A 158 12.55 1.42 -12.13
CA VAL A 158 12.38 -0.01 -12.43
C VAL A 158 11.29 -0.18 -13.49
N ALA A 159 11.61 -0.97 -14.52
CA ALA A 159 10.67 -1.32 -15.58
C ALA A 159 9.39 -1.93 -14.99
N GLN A 160 8.24 -1.62 -15.59
CA GLN A 160 6.97 -2.19 -15.18
C GLN A 160 7.04 -3.73 -15.23
N PRO A 161 6.47 -4.44 -14.25
CA PRO A 161 6.40 -5.90 -14.27
C PRO A 161 5.76 -6.40 -15.57
N ASP A 162 6.27 -7.53 -16.08
CA ASP A 162 5.74 -8.14 -17.29
C ASP A 162 4.23 -8.36 -17.19
N GLY A 163 3.49 -7.94 -18.22
CA GLY A 163 2.04 -8.06 -18.28
C GLY A 163 1.24 -7.01 -17.49
N LEU A 164 1.86 -6.23 -16.60
CA LEU A 164 1.18 -5.10 -15.95
C LEU A 164 0.69 -4.03 -16.96
N PRO A 165 1.46 -3.65 -18.00
CA PRO A 165 0.98 -2.67 -18.99
C PRO A 165 -0.32 -3.10 -19.68
N ALA A 166 -0.40 -4.36 -20.14
CA ALA A 166 -1.60 -4.89 -20.79
C ALA A 166 -2.81 -4.94 -19.84
N LYS A 167 -2.58 -5.25 -18.56
CA LYS A 167 -3.64 -5.21 -17.53
C LYS A 167 -4.12 -3.78 -17.28
N LEU A 168 -3.21 -2.81 -17.26
CA LEU A 168 -3.57 -1.40 -17.09
C LEU A 168 -4.35 -0.84 -18.30
N GLU A 169 -4.06 -1.31 -19.52
CA GLU A 169 -4.88 -0.99 -20.70
C GLU A 169 -6.32 -1.51 -20.56
N LEU A 170 -6.49 -2.74 -20.07
CA LEU A 170 -7.83 -3.28 -19.78
C LEU A 170 -8.55 -2.51 -18.65
N VAL A 171 -7.80 -2.01 -17.66
CA VAL A 171 -8.35 -1.13 -16.62
C VAL A 171 -8.80 0.20 -17.22
N ASP A 172 -8.03 0.80 -18.13
CA ASP A 172 -8.40 2.04 -18.82
C ASP A 172 -9.73 1.83 -19.59
N ASP A 173 -9.89 0.72 -20.31
CA ASP A 173 -11.14 0.37 -21.00
C ASP A 173 -12.34 0.25 -20.04
N CYS A 174 -12.11 -0.22 -18.80
CA CYS A 174 -13.14 -0.30 -17.77
C CYS A 174 -13.60 1.06 -17.23
N LEU A 175 -12.74 2.08 -17.31
CA LEU A 175 -12.99 3.40 -16.70
C LEU A 175 -13.59 4.41 -17.69
N GLY A 176 -13.45 4.18 -19.00
CA GLY A 176 -14.06 4.99 -20.06
C GLY A 176 -13.31 6.29 -20.33
#